data_AF-A0A447UQD9-F1
#
_entry.id   AF-A0A447UQD9-F1
#
_cell.length_a   1.000
_cell.length_b   1.000
_cell.length_c   1.000
_cell.angle_alpha   90.00
_cell.angle_beta   90.00
_cell.angle_gamma   90.00
#
_symmetry.space_group_name_H-M   'P 1'
#
loop_
_entity.id
_entity.type
_entity.pdbx_description
1 polymer ?
#
loop_
_entity_poly.entity_id
_entity_poly.type
_entity_poly.pdbx_seq_one_letter_code
_entity_poly.pdbx_strand_id
1 'polypeptide(L)'
;MQEIFTRFRIRLTDEGELFLRLYCASRYGRISEGYPLSEFTTEEVEDNVCFAARDIAAVLQHLADKPLSASEENWLKVHIAARQVQEIAPSAINADDDEALVNYILRFINTQYNYNLLNDKQLHADLLTHIKTMITRVRYQIMIPNPLLENIKQHYPMAWDMTLAAVSGWENTRHIPSAKTRLVFWYCISALGWSVVTTSVTNGSLKSCWYVTREMRWYA
;
A
#
# COMPACT_ATOMS: atom_id res chain seq x y z
N MET A 1 -18.15 -8.56 -8.89
CA MET A 1 -17.02 -7.76 -8.35
C MET A 1 -15.68 -8.22 -8.94
N GLN A 2 -15.34 -9.50 -8.85
CA GLN A 2 -14.12 -10.07 -9.44
C GLN A 2 -13.95 -9.79 -10.95
N GLU A 3 -15.05 -9.84 -11.72
CA GLU A 3 -15.06 -9.46 -13.14
C GLU A 3 -14.68 -7.99 -13.38
N ILE A 4 -15.14 -7.08 -12.52
CA ILE A 4 -14.83 -5.63 -12.60
C ILE A 4 -13.34 -5.41 -12.36
N PHE A 5 -12.79 -6.02 -11.30
CA PHE A 5 -11.35 -5.91 -11.01
C PHE A 5 -10.49 -6.50 -12.12
N THR A 6 -10.89 -7.65 -12.67
CA THR A 6 -10.19 -8.28 -13.81
C THR A 6 -10.21 -7.37 -15.04
N ARG A 7 -11.36 -6.76 -15.36
CA ARG A 7 -11.52 -5.84 -16.49
C ARG A 7 -10.60 -4.63 -16.40
N PHE A 8 -10.48 -4.04 -15.21
CA PHE A 8 -9.63 -2.87 -14.98
C PHE A 8 -8.19 -3.22 -14.58
N ARG A 9 -7.79 -4.50 -14.66
CA ARG A 9 -6.46 -5.00 -14.30
C ARG A 9 -6.06 -4.62 -12.87
N ILE A 10 -7.03 -4.57 -11.96
CA ILE A 10 -6.81 -4.38 -10.53
C ILE A 10 -6.57 -5.75 -9.92
N ARG A 11 -5.39 -5.92 -9.32
CA ARG A 11 -5.04 -7.13 -8.58
C ARG A 11 -5.23 -6.86 -7.10
N LEU A 12 -5.86 -7.80 -6.42
CA LEU A 12 -6.12 -7.75 -4.98
C LEU A 12 -5.69 -9.09 -4.39
N THR A 13 -5.46 -9.07 -3.09
CA THR A 13 -5.33 -10.27 -2.27
C THR A 13 -6.70 -10.85 -1.95
N ASP A 14 -6.77 -12.13 -1.58
CA ASP A 14 -8.03 -12.76 -1.17
C ASP A 14 -8.65 -12.03 0.03
N GLU A 15 -7.82 -11.60 0.98
CA GLU A 15 -8.22 -10.78 2.13
C GLU A 15 -8.70 -9.39 1.70
N GLY A 16 -8.00 -8.74 0.77
CA GLY A 16 -8.38 -7.45 0.21
C GLY A 16 -9.71 -7.49 -0.52
N GLU A 17 -9.93 -8.55 -1.32
CA GLU A 17 -11.20 -8.78 -1.99
C GLU A 17 -12.33 -9.09 -1.00
N LEU A 18 -12.09 -9.97 -0.02
CA LEU A 18 -13.07 -10.27 1.04
C LEU A 18 -13.46 -9.01 1.80
N PHE A 19 -12.48 -8.17 2.17
CA PHE A 19 -12.73 -6.90 2.81
C PHE A 19 -13.62 -6.00 1.95
N LEU A 20 -13.32 -5.85 0.65
CA LEU A 20 -14.11 -5.00 -0.25
C LEU A 20 -15.53 -5.52 -0.43
N ARG A 21 -15.73 -6.84 -0.45
CA ARG A 21 -17.07 -7.44 -0.46
C ARG A 21 -17.85 -7.11 0.81
N LEU A 22 -17.25 -7.29 1.99
CA LEU A 22 -17.86 -6.94 3.28
C LEU A 22 -18.15 -5.43 3.40
N TYR A 23 -17.20 -4.61 2.94
CA TYR A 23 -17.35 -3.16 2.90
C TYR A 23 -18.55 -2.73 2.03
N CYS A 24 -18.68 -3.31 0.83
CA CYS A 24 -19.81 -3.07 -0.06
C CYS A 24 -21.14 -3.53 0.54
N ALA A 25 -21.16 -4.67 1.26
CA ALA A 25 -22.36 -5.15 1.94
C ALA A 25 -22.80 -4.22 3.09
N SER A 26 -21.85 -3.78 3.93
CA SER A 26 -22.11 -2.80 5.00
C SER A 26 -22.65 -1.48 4.43
N ARG A 27 -22.04 -1.01 3.35
CA ARG A 27 -22.44 0.19 2.64
C ARG A 27 -23.84 0.08 2.03
N TYR A 28 -24.15 -1.04 1.40
CA TYR A 28 -25.49 -1.33 0.91
C TYR A 28 -26.51 -1.19 2.05
N GLY A 29 -26.27 -1.82 3.20
CA GLY A 29 -27.15 -1.70 4.38
C GLY A 29 -27.39 -0.24 4.77
N ARG A 30 -26.33 0.56 4.87
CA ARG A 30 -26.42 1.99 5.22
C ARG A 30 -27.21 2.81 4.20
N ILE A 31 -27.00 2.58 2.90
CA ILE A 31 -27.73 3.29 1.83
C ILE A 31 -29.21 2.87 1.87
N SER A 32 -29.49 1.58 1.97
CA SER A 32 -30.85 1.03 2.07
C SER A 32 -31.60 1.56 3.30
N GLU A 33 -30.92 1.84 4.40
CA GLU A 33 -31.51 2.45 5.61
C GLU A 33 -31.60 4.00 5.53
N GLY A 34 -30.97 4.64 4.55
CA GLY A 34 -31.05 6.09 4.34
C GLY A 34 -29.98 6.90 5.09
N TYR A 35 -28.85 6.28 5.43
CA TYR A 35 -27.71 6.90 6.12
C TYR A 35 -26.46 7.00 5.22
N PRO A 36 -26.50 7.79 4.11
CA PRO A 36 -25.34 7.95 3.22
C PRO A 36 -24.17 8.63 3.94
N LEU A 37 -22.94 8.38 3.48
CA LEU A 37 -21.74 9.06 3.99
C LEU A 37 -21.81 10.58 3.78
N SER A 38 -21.29 11.31 4.77
CA SER A 38 -21.01 12.74 4.73
C SER A 38 -20.01 13.10 3.64
N GLU A 39 -19.94 14.39 3.27
CA GLU A 39 -19.07 14.89 2.19
C GLU A 39 -17.61 14.45 2.39
N PHE A 40 -17.08 13.74 1.40
CA PHE A 40 -15.70 13.28 1.34
C PHE A 40 -15.19 13.39 -0.09
N THR A 41 -14.08 14.09 -0.26
CA THR A 41 -13.34 14.18 -1.52
C THR A 41 -12.07 13.36 -1.43
N THR A 42 -11.76 12.64 -2.50
CA THR A 42 -10.49 11.94 -2.67
C THR A 42 -9.63 12.73 -3.65
N GLU A 43 -8.32 12.67 -3.48
CA GLU A 43 -7.38 13.20 -4.46
C GLU A 43 -7.34 12.27 -5.70
N GLU A 44 -6.65 12.69 -6.75
CA GLU A 44 -6.49 11.88 -7.96
C GLU A 44 -5.84 10.53 -7.64
N VAL A 45 -6.64 9.48 -7.78
CA VAL A 45 -6.22 8.07 -7.83
C VAL A 45 -6.16 7.63 -9.29
N GLU A 46 -5.43 6.55 -9.55
CA GLU A 46 -5.29 5.98 -10.90
C GLU A 46 -6.64 5.75 -11.60
N ASP A 47 -6.67 5.97 -12.92
CA ASP A 47 -7.87 5.89 -13.74
C ASP A 47 -8.58 4.53 -13.64
N ASN A 48 -7.81 3.43 -13.61
CA ASN A 48 -8.32 2.07 -13.42
C ASN A 48 -9.15 1.94 -12.13
N VAL A 49 -8.67 2.51 -11.01
CA VAL A 49 -9.35 2.52 -9.71
C VAL A 49 -10.61 3.39 -9.79
N CYS A 50 -10.54 4.54 -10.46
CA CYS A 50 -11.71 5.39 -10.69
C CYS A 50 -12.82 4.66 -11.44
N PHE A 51 -12.49 3.99 -12.55
CA PHE A 51 -13.46 3.24 -13.34
C PHE A 51 -14.03 2.05 -12.57
N ALA A 52 -13.19 1.27 -11.87
CA ALA A 52 -13.66 0.15 -11.06
C ALA A 52 -14.59 0.60 -9.93
N ALA A 53 -14.24 1.68 -9.22
CA ALA A 53 -15.07 2.22 -8.16
C ALA A 53 -16.43 2.70 -8.70
N ARG A 54 -16.43 3.37 -9.85
CA ARG A 54 -17.67 3.83 -10.50
C ARG A 54 -18.60 2.67 -10.86
N ASP A 55 -18.06 1.60 -11.44
CA ASP A 55 -18.87 0.45 -11.83
C ASP A 55 -19.45 -0.29 -10.62
N ILE A 56 -18.65 -0.47 -9.56
CA ILE A 56 -19.15 -1.07 -8.32
C ILE A 56 -20.20 -0.16 -7.66
N ALA A 57 -20.00 1.15 -7.66
CA ALA A 57 -20.96 2.11 -7.13
C ALA A 57 -22.29 2.08 -7.91
N ALA A 58 -22.24 1.97 -9.24
CA ALA A 58 -23.43 1.82 -10.07
C ALA A 58 -24.21 0.54 -9.75
N VAL A 59 -23.51 -0.58 -9.54
CA VAL A 59 -24.13 -1.85 -9.10
C VAL A 59 -24.80 -1.67 -7.74
N LEU A 60 -24.13 -1.05 -6.77
CA LEU A 60 -24.70 -0.80 -5.43
C LEU A 60 -25.92 0.11 -5.49
N GLN A 61 -25.88 1.15 -6.31
CA GLN A 61 -26.99 2.07 -6.52
C GLN A 61 -28.22 1.35 -7.07
N HIS A 62 -28.02 0.51 -8.09
CA HIS A 62 -29.11 -0.29 -8.68
C HIS A 62 -29.70 -1.30 -7.69
N LEU A 63 -28.88 -1.90 -6.83
CA LEU A 63 -29.36 -2.83 -5.82
C LEU A 63 -30.14 -2.12 -4.70
N ALA A 64 -29.70 -0.95 -4.26
CA ALA A 64 -30.29 -0.22 -3.14
C ALA A 64 -31.51 0.61 -3.53
N ASP A 65 -31.77 0.78 -4.83
CA ASP A 65 -32.84 1.63 -5.41
C ASP A 65 -32.87 3.05 -4.81
N LYS A 66 -31.67 3.59 -4.54
CA LYS A 66 -31.48 4.89 -3.89
C LYS A 66 -30.28 5.62 -4.47
N PRO A 67 -30.28 6.96 -4.51
CA PRO A 67 -29.14 7.72 -4.98
C PRO A 67 -27.91 7.50 -4.09
N LEU A 68 -26.76 7.31 -4.72
CA LEU A 68 -25.47 7.12 -4.06
C LEU A 68 -24.72 8.46 -4.06
N SER A 69 -24.21 8.90 -2.89
CA SER A 69 -23.50 10.18 -2.80
C SER A 69 -22.08 10.09 -3.39
N ALA A 70 -21.52 11.20 -3.86
CA ALA A 70 -20.15 11.22 -4.41
C ALA A 70 -19.11 10.72 -3.38
N SER A 71 -19.33 10.99 -2.09
CA SER A 71 -18.52 10.49 -0.99
C SER A 71 -18.40 8.98 -0.97
N GLU A 72 -19.47 8.29 -1.33
CA GLU A 72 -19.49 6.85 -1.38
C GLU A 72 -18.53 6.36 -2.49
N GLU A 73 -18.65 6.86 -3.71
CA GLU A 73 -17.69 6.53 -4.78
C GLU A 73 -16.24 6.82 -4.37
N ASN A 74 -16.00 7.96 -3.72
CA ASN A 74 -14.68 8.39 -3.29
C ASN A 74 -14.05 7.49 -2.21
N TRP A 75 -14.82 7.02 -1.24
CA TRP A 75 -14.32 6.05 -0.27
C TRP A 75 -13.99 4.69 -0.90
N LEU A 76 -14.76 4.30 -1.91
CA LEU A 76 -14.49 3.04 -2.61
C LEU A 76 -13.18 3.11 -3.41
N LYS A 77 -12.92 4.25 -4.07
CA LYS A 77 -11.62 4.54 -4.71
C LYS A 77 -10.47 4.35 -3.72
N VAL A 78 -10.58 4.98 -2.55
CA VAL A 78 -9.57 4.90 -1.48
C VAL A 78 -9.36 3.46 -1.00
N HIS A 79 -10.44 2.72 -0.74
CA HIS A 79 -10.34 1.35 -0.26
C HIS A 79 -9.77 0.37 -1.29
N ILE A 80 -10.07 0.57 -2.57
CA ILE A 80 -9.49 -0.19 -3.68
C ILE A 80 -8.01 0.14 -3.80
N ALA A 81 -7.65 1.43 -3.91
CA ALA A 81 -6.25 1.87 -4.05
C ALA A 81 -5.38 1.37 -2.88
N ALA A 82 -5.88 1.44 -1.64
CA ALA A 82 -5.14 1.01 -0.47
C ALA A 82 -4.90 -0.51 -0.39
N ARG A 83 -5.64 -1.33 -1.15
CA ARG A 83 -5.57 -2.80 -1.12
C ARG A 83 -5.12 -3.41 -2.45
N GLN A 84 -4.83 -2.56 -3.44
CA GLN A 84 -4.36 -2.98 -4.74
C GLN A 84 -2.92 -3.48 -4.64
N VAL A 85 -2.68 -4.68 -5.17
CA VAL A 85 -1.34 -5.17 -5.47
C VAL A 85 -0.87 -4.43 -6.71
N GLN A 86 -0.07 -3.40 -6.50
CA GLN A 86 0.47 -2.59 -7.58
C GLN A 86 1.70 -3.26 -8.19
N GLU A 87 1.69 -3.47 -9.51
CA GLU A 87 2.90 -3.72 -10.32
C GLU A 87 3.11 -2.46 -11.16
N ILE A 88 3.71 -1.43 -10.57
CA ILE A 88 3.89 -0.14 -11.26
C ILE A 88 5.11 -0.21 -12.18
N ALA A 89 4.90 0.19 -13.43
CA ALA A 89 6.00 0.58 -14.30
C ALA A 89 6.56 1.95 -13.82
N PRO A 90 7.88 2.13 -13.70
CA PRO A 90 8.52 3.31 -13.08
C PRO A 90 8.09 4.69 -13.61
N SER A 91 7.42 4.75 -14.77
CA SER A 91 7.12 5.98 -15.50
C SER A 91 5.76 6.65 -15.18
N ALA A 92 4.93 6.08 -14.30
CA ALA A 92 3.54 6.51 -14.10
C ALA A 92 3.28 7.26 -12.77
N ILE A 93 4.20 8.11 -12.30
CA ILE A 93 4.28 8.49 -10.88
C ILE A 93 4.25 10.01 -10.67
N ASN A 94 3.32 10.50 -9.82
CA ASN A 94 3.36 11.85 -9.26
C ASN A 94 4.57 11.96 -8.31
N ALA A 95 5.56 12.75 -8.71
CA ALA A 95 6.97 12.42 -8.57
C ALA A 95 7.75 13.04 -7.38
N ASP A 96 7.14 13.86 -6.52
CA ASP A 96 7.94 14.70 -5.61
C ASP A 96 8.10 14.18 -4.18
N ASP A 97 7.17 13.38 -3.64
CA ASP A 97 7.22 12.96 -2.23
C ASP A 97 7.61 11.49 -2.00
N ASP A 98 7.17 10.59 -2.88
CA ASP A 98 7.48 9.15 -2.81
C ASP A 98 8.91 8.85 -3.31
N GLU A 99 9.29 9.41 -4.44
CA GLU A 99 10.63 9.31 -5.02
C GLU A 99 11.68 9.94 -4.09
N ALA A 100 11.35 11.08 -3.48
CA ALA A 100 12.24 11.73 -2.52
C ALA A 100 12.45 10.89 -1.25
N LEU A 101 11.40 10.21 -0.76
CA LEU A 101 11.49 9.30 0.38
C LEU A 101 12.33 8.06 0.05
N VAL A 102 12.10 7.40 -1.10
CA VAL A 102 12.91 6.25 -1.54
C VAL A 102 14.39 6.63 -1.62
N ASN A 103 14.69 7.73 -2.31
CA ASN A 103 16.06 8.21 -2.47
C ASN A 103 16.70 8.59 -1.13
N TYR A 104 15.94 9.19 -0.21
CA TYR A 104 16.42 9.49 1.13
C TYR A 104 16.77 8.21 1.90
N ILE A 105 15.89 7.20 1.91
CA ILE A 105 16.13 5.94 2.62
C ILE A 105 17.40 5.27 2.11
N LEU A 106 17.56 5.14 0.79
CA LEU A 106 18.75 4.51 0.20
C LEU A 106 20.03 5.29 0.51
N ARG A 107 19.99 6.62 0.49
CA ARG A 107 21.13 7.47 0.88
C ARG A 107 21.43 7.38 2.37
N PHE A 108 20.41 7.32 3.22
CA PHE A 108 20.57 7.16 4.66
C PHE A 108 21.26 5.84 4.98
N ILE A 109 20.81 4.74 4.38
CA ILE A 109 21.43 3.42 4.56
C ILE A 109 22.90 3.43 4.10
N ASN A 110 23.18 4.02 2.94
CA ASN A 110 24.56 4.12 2.44
C ASN A 110 25.46 4.96 3.37
N THR A 111 24.96 6.07 3.92
CA THR A 111 25.77 6.97 4.76
C THR A 111 25.94 6.48 6.19
N GLN A 112 24.88 5.92 6.80
CA GLN A 112 24.90 5.51 8.21
C GLN A 112 25.42 4.07 8.40
N TYR A 113 25.19 3.20 7.41
CA TYR A 113 25.53 1.78 7.51
C TYR A 113 26.56 1.32 6.48
N ASN A 114 27.00 2.19 5.56
CA ASN A 114 27.97 1.88 4.51
C ASN A 114 27.51 0.74 3.58
N TYR A 115 26.20 0.61 3.36
CA TYR A 115 25.60 -0.34 2.41
C TYR A 115 25.11 0.40 1.16
N ASN A 116 25.81 0.20 0.04
CA ASN A 116 25.46 0.85 -1.23
C ASN A 116 24.36 0.10 -1.96
N LEU A 117 23.12 0.55 -1.78
CA LEU A 117 21.92 0.05 -2.45
C LEU A 117 21.40 0.98 -3.56
N LEU A 118 22.11 2.09 -3.83
CA LEU A 118 21.64 3.17 -4.72
C LEU A 118 21.57 2.75 -6.19
N ASN A 119 22.36 1.74 -6.59
CA ASN A 119 22.41 1.27 -7.97
C ASN A 119 21.40 0.15 -8.27
N ASP A 120 20.69 -0.34 -7.25
CA ASP A 120 19.71 -1.40 -7.44
C ASP A 120 18.38 -0.83 -7.91
N LYS A 121 18.17 -0.91 -9.23
CA LYS A 121 16.95 -0.41 -9.88
C LYS A 121 15.71 -1.23 -9.52
N GLN A 122 15.87 -2.53 -9.21
CA GLN A 122 14.74 -3.39 -8.86
C GLN A 122 14.30 -3.06 -7.44
N LEU A 123 15.24 -2.98 -6.51
CA LEU A 123 14.98 -2.52 -5.14
C LEU A 123 14.31 -1.15 -5.13
N HIS A 124 14.84 -0.20 -5.90
CA HIS A 124 14.25 1.14 -6.00
C HIS A 124 12.79 1.09 -6.48
N ALA A 125 12.50 0.36 -7.56
CA ALA A 125 11.14 0.21 -8.08
C ALA A 125 10.18 -0.50 -7.10
N ASP A 126 10.67 -1.54 -6.41
CA ASP A 126 9.91 -2.26 -5.40
C ASP A 126 9.58 -1.33 -4.22
N LEU A 127 10.58 -0.61 -3.69
CA LEU A 127 10.41 0.37 -2.61
C LEU A 127 9.42 1.46 -2.98
N LEU A 128 9.49 1.98 -4.20
CA LEU A 128 8.60 3.05 -4.67
C LEU A 128 7.15 2.59 -4.73
N THR A 129 6.90 1.40 -5.29
CA THR A 129 5.57 0.77 -5.34
C THR A 129 4.98 0.61 -3.94
N HIS A 130 5.81 0.14 -3.02
CA HIS A 130 5.43 -0.09 -1.64
C HIS A 130 5.17 1.22 -0.87
N ILE A 131 6.01 2.24 -1.05
CA ILE A 131 5.87 3.56 -0.42
C ILE A 131 4.61 4.29 -0.91
N LYS A 132 4.24 4.16 -2.19
CA LYS A 132 2.99 4.73 -2.69
C LYS A 132 1.76 4.19 -1.99
N THR A 133 1.66 2.86 -1.96
CA THR A 133 0.54 2.16 -1.30
C THR A 133 0.50 2.54 0.20
N MET A 134 1.68 2.65 0.81
CA MET A 134 1.85 3.10 2.18
C MET A 134 1.34 4.54 2.42
N ILE A 135 1.71 5.50 1.57
CA ILE A 135 1.27 6.91 1.67
C ILE A 135 -0.26 6.98 1.60
N THR A 136 -0.88 6.25 0.67
CA THR A 136 -2.35 6.18 0.57
C THR A 136 -2.97 5.67 1.87
N ARG A 137 -2.43 4.59 2.46
CA ARG A 137 -2.94 4.02 3.71
C ARG A 137 -2.82 4.98 4.89
N VAL A 138 -1.68 5.65 5.03
CA VAL A 138 -1.44 6.67 6.08
C VAL A 138 -2.37 7.85 5.93
N ARG A 139 -2.49 8.39 4.71
CA ARG A 139 -3.30 9.59 4.41
C ARG A 139 -4.75 9.39 4.80
N TYR A 140 -5.29 8.21 4.52
CA TYR A 140 -6.69 7.86 4.80
C TYR A 140 -6.89 7.08 6.10
N GLN A 141 -5.86 7.00 6.96
CA GLN A 141 -5.90 6.31 8.26
C GLN A 141 -6.43 4.86 8.18
N ILE A 142 -6.17 4.20 7.06
CA ILE A 142 -6.47 2.77 6.93
C ILE A 142 -5.50 2.03 7.84
N MET A 143 -5.91 0.95 8.50
CA MET A 143 -5.03 0.07 9.29
C MET A 143 -5.13 -1.38 8.76
N ILE A 144 -4.07 -1.90 8.15
CA ILE A 144 -3.97 -3.27 7.61
C ILE A 144 -2.73 -3.94 8.21
N PRO A 145 -2.90 -4.90 9.15
CA PRO A 145 -1.79 -5.54 9.83
C PRO A 145 -0.89 -6.32 8.90
N ASN A 146 0.42 -6.16 9.09
CA ASN A 146 1.40 -7.04 8.47
C ASN A 146 1.48 -8.34 9.28
N PRO A 147 0.95 -9.46 8.77
CA PRO A 147 1.00 -10.74 9.48
C PRO A 147 2.44 -11.26 9.66
N LEU A 148 3.40 -10.78 8.85
CA LEU A 148 4.80 -11.20 8.89
C LEU A 148 5.68 -10.33 9.79
N LEU A 149 5.10 -9.33 10.46
CA LEU A 149 5.87 -8.33 11.22
C LEU A 149 6.80 -8.97 12.26
N GLU A 150 6.28 -9.90 13.05
CA GLU A 150 7.08 -10.59 14.08
C GLU A 150 8.14 -11.50 13.46
N ASN A 151 7.83 -12.17 12.36
CA ASN A 151 8.80 -13.01 11.64
C ASN A 151 9.97 -12.17 11.10
N ILE A 152 9.70 -10.98 10.56
CA ILE A 152 10.72 -10.07 10.04
C ILE A 152 11.63 -9.56 11.17
N LYS A 153 11.05 -9.14 12.31
CA LYS A 153 11.83 -8.71 13.47
C LYS A 153 12.76 -9.79 14.00
N GLN A 154 12.28 -11.04 14.04
CA GLN A 154 13.04 -12.16 14.55
C GLN A 154 14.17 -12.61 13.62
N HIS A 155 13.92 -12.65 12.30
CA HIS A 155 14.87 -13.23 11.35
C HIS A 155 15.75 -12.19 10.63
N TYR A 156 15.33 -10.93 10.58
CA TYR A 156 16.04 -9.85 9.89
C TYR A 156 16.17 -8.57 10.76
N PRO A 157 16.72 -8.67 11.98
CA PRO A 157 16.79 -7.54 12.92
C PRO A 157 17.63 -6.36 12.38
N MET A 158 18.67 -6.65 11.58
CA MET A 158 19.51 -5.61 10.99
C MET A 158 18.77 -4.79 9.93
N ALA A 159 18.03 -5.46 9.03
CA ALA A 159 17.22 -4.77 8.03
C ALA A 159 16.09 -3.97 8.69
N TRP A 160 15.52 -4.52 9.75
CA TRP A 160 14.55 -3.85 10.61
C TRP A 160 15.10 -2.53 11.19
N ASP A 161 16.26 -2.59 11.85
CA ASP A 161 16.87 -1.43 12.50
C ASP A 161 17.28 -0.34 11.50
N MET A 162 17.88 -0.72 10.37
CA MET A 162 18.26 0.22 9.31
C MET A 162 17.06 1.00 8.76
N THR A 163 15.98 0.28 8.50
CA THR A 163 14.74 0.84 7.96
C THR A 163 14.08 1.77 8.97
N LEU A 164 14.00 1.33 10.23
CA LEU A 164 13.49 2.14 11.34
C LEU A 164 14.28 3.45 11.47
N ALA A 165 15.61 3.37 11.50
CA ALA A 165 16.46 4.55 11.62
C ALA A 165 16.28 5.53 10.45
N ALA A 166 16.18 5.02 9.21
CA ALA A 166 15.97 5.84 8.02
C ALA A 166 14.61 6.57 8.07
N VAL A 167 13.53 5.86 8.37
CA VAL A 167 12.18 6.47 8.42
C VAL A 167 12.09 7.51 9.54
N SER A 168 12.64 7.22 10.72
CA SER A 168 12.70 8.20 11.83
C SER A 168 13.55 9.43 11.47
N GLY A 169 14.64 9.25 10.72
CA GLY A 169 15.45 10.35 10.20
C GLY A 169 14.66 11.29 9.29
N TRP A 170 13.87 10.73 8.36
CA TRP A 170 13.02 11.49 7.44
C TRP A 170 11.96 12.31 8.19
N GLU A 171 11.33 11.73 9.20
CA GLU A 171 10.30 12.40 10.00
C GLU A 171 10.84 13.61 10.76
N ASN A 172 12.03 13.47 11.36
CA ASN A 172 12.71 14.55 12.06
C ASN A 172 13.01 15.73 11.12
N THR A 173 13.36 15.45 9.85
CA THR A 173 13.61 16.52 8.87
C THR A 173 12.34 17.30 8.46
N ARG A 174 11.14 16.69 8.57
CA ARG A 174 9.88 17.29 8.11
C ARG A 174 8.91 17.72 9.23
N HIS A 175 9.29 17.63 10.50
CA HIS A 175 8.47 18.01 11.65
C HIS A 175 7.07 17.35 11.66
N ILE A 176 6.99 16.08 11.27
CA ILE A 176 5.73 15.33 11.20
C ILE A 176 5.27 14.97 12.63
N PRO A 177 3.98 15.16 13.01
CA PRO A 177 3.48 14.82 14.35
C PRO A 177 3.58 13.32 14.68
N SER A 178 4.02 13.00 15.91
CA SER A 178 4.30 11.64 16.41
C SER A 178 3.14 10.62 16.33
N ALA A 179 1.89 11.07 16.21
CA ALA A 179 0.73 10.21 15.98
C ALA A 179 0.62 9.72 14.53
N LYS A 180 0.95 10.57 13.55
CA LYS A 180 1.06 10.18 12.13
C LYS A 180 2.32 9.32 11.90
N THR A 181 3.38 9.60 12.66
CA THR A 181 4.64 8.83 12.69
C THR A 181 4.43 7.34 12.99
N ARG A 182 3.66 6.96 14.02
CA ARG A 182 3.43 5.53 14.32
C ARG A 182 2.72 4.76 13.20
N LEU A 183 1.86 5.45 12.45
CA LEU A 183 1.17 4.90 11.29
C LEU A 183 2.11 4.79 10.09
N VAL A 184 2.83 5.85 9.73
CA VAL A 184 3.87 5.82 8.67
C VAL A 184 4.90 4.75 8.96
N PHE A 185 5.36 4.66 10.21
CA PHE A 185 6.31 3.69 10.70
C PHE A 185 5.87 2.24 10.49
N TRP A 186 4.65 1.91 10.94
CA TRP A 186 4.12 0.55 10.80
C TRP A 186 3.85 0.16 9.34
N TYR A 187 3.54 1.15 8.50
CA TYR A 187 3.29 0.95 7.09
C TYR A 187 4.55 0.91 6.21
N CYS A 188 5.55 1.75 6.47
CA CYS A 188 6.86 1.72 5.80
C CYS A 188 7.48 0.32 5.94
N ILE A 189 7.32 -0.27 7.11
CA ILE A 189 7.97 -1.53 7.48
C ILE A 189 7.32 -2.75 6.83
N SER A 190 6.00 -2.73 6.61
CA SER A 190 5.34 -3.77 5.81
C SER A 190 5.77 -3.75 4.35
N ALA A 191 6.13 -2.57 3.87
CA ALA A 191 6.67 -2.26 2.55
C ALA A 191 8.18 -2.62 2.38
N LEU A 192 9.00 -2.25 3.35
CA LEU A 192 10.47 -2.31 3.27
C LEU A 192 11.06 -3.67 3.67
N GLY A 193 10.40 -4.41 4.60
CA GLY A 193 10.82 -5.75 4.98
C GLY A 193 10.80 -6.75 3.82
N TRP A 194 10.07 -6.44 2.75
CA TRP A 194 9.98 -7.23 1.53
C TRP A 194 11.15 -6.98 0.56
N SER A 195 11.49 -5.71 0.30
CA SER A 195 12.46 -5.36 -0.76
C SER A 195 13.93 -5.52 -0.34
N VAL A 196 14.23 -5.35 0.96
CA VAL A 196 15.59 -5.56 1.47
C VAL A 196 15.96 -7.04 1.50
N VAL A 197 14.99 -7.92 1.77
CA VAL A 197 15.19 -9.38 1.81
C VAL A 197 15.44 -9.96 0.41
N THR A 198 14.81 -9.40 -0.64
CA THR A 198 15.02 -9.84 -2.03
C THR A 198 16.38 -9.43 -2.60
N THR A 199 16.98 -8.36 -2.10
CA THR A 199 18.20 -7.76 -2.66
C THR A 199 19.51 -8.37 -2.12
N SER A 200 19.47 -9.08 -0.99
CA SER A 200 20.65 -9.74 -0.42
C SER A 200 20.93 -11.13 -1.04
N VAL A 201 21.17 -11.19 -2.35
CA VAL A 201 21.58 -12.43 -3.03
C VAL A 201 22.78 -12.20 -3.93
N THR A 202 23.96 -12.10 -3.32
CA THR A 202 25.23 -12.43 -3.98
C THR A 202 26.09 -13.28 -3.05
N ASN A 203 25.62 -14.48 -2.67
CA ASN A 203 26.45 -15.69 -2.48
C ASN A 203 25.64 -16.89 -1.93
N GLY A 204 25.33 -17.83 -2.82
CA GLY A 204 25.36 -19.28 -2.55
C GLY A 204 24.28 -19.96 -1.69
N SER A 205 23.65 -19.30 -0.72
CA SER A 205 22.73 -19.97 0.20
C SER A 205 21.40 -19.24 0.25
N LEU A 206 20.36 -19.73 -0.45
CA LEU A 206 18.92 -19.47 -0.21
C LEU A 206 18.03 -20.04 -1.34
N LYS A 207 18.24 -21.28 -1.78
CA LYS A 207 17.27 -21.94 -2.70
C LYS A 207 15.87 -22.13 -2.08
N SER A 208 15.75 -21.97 -0.76
CA SER A 208 14.50 -22.02 0.00
C SER A 208 13.72 -20.70 0.06
N CYS A 209 14.30 -19.55 -0.32
CA CYS A 209 13.65 -18.23 -0.27
C CYS A 209 12.60 -18.03 -1.39
N TRP A 210 12.77 -18.72 -2.51
CA TRP A 210 11.93 -18.58 -3.70
C TRP A 210 10.56 -19.27 -3.60
N TYR A 211 10.42 -20.29 -2.75
CA TYR A 211 9.14 -20.98 -2.57
C TYR A 211 8.18 -20.20 -1.66
N VAL A 212 8.72 -19.50 -0.66
CA VAL A 212 7.96 -18.68 0.29
C VAL A 212 7.45 -17.38 -0.36
N THR A 213 8.22 -16.79 -1.28
CA THR A 213 7.89 -15.53 -1.98
C THR A 213 6.71 -15.64 -2.94
N ARG A 214 6.37 -16.84 -3.44
CA ARG A 214 5.26 -17.04 -4.38
C ARG A 214 3.88 -17.11 -3.70
N GLU A 215 3.83 -17.59 -2.45
CA GLU A 215 2.62 -17.54 -1.60
C GLU A 215 2.45 -16.20 -0.86
N MET A 216 3.48 -15.36 -0.80
CA MET A 216 3.43 -14.11 -0.04
C MET A 216 3.21 -12.83 -0.84
N ARG A 217 3.23 -12.88 -2.20
CA ARG A 217 2.70 -11.81 -3.06
C ARG A 217 1.21 -11.52 -2.82
N TRP A 218 0.52 -12.40 -2.09
CA TRP A 218 -0.91 -12.39 -1.81
C TRP A 218 -1.27 -11.69 -0.49
N TYR A 219 -0.36 -10.96 0.15
CA TYR A 219 -0.64 -10.18 1.37
C TYR A 219 -0.34 -8.67 1.24
N ALA A 220 -0.01 -8.20 0.03
CA ALA A 220 0.24 -6.79 -0.28
C ALA A 220 -1.05 -6.04 -0.62
#